data_AF-A0A4V1ZTR6-F1
#
_entry.id   AF-A0A4V1ZTR6-F1
#
_cell.length_a   1.000
_cell.length_b   1.000
_cell.length_c   1.000
_cell.angle_alpha   90.00
_cell.angle_beta   90.00
_cell.angle_gamma   90.00
#
_symmetry.space_group_name_H-M   'P 1'
#
loop_
_entity.id
_entity.type
_entity.pdbx_description
1 polymer ?
#
loop_
_entity_poly.entity_id
_entity_poly.type
_entity_poly.pdbx_seq_one_letter_code
_entity_poly.pdbx_strand_id
1 'polypeptide(L)'
;ARLVKENNLPPKILVVHRFTQKMVTNYQQIKKRPEVQIVMDMDGWGHQARKINTYRQFIHKEPVQFTGFKLFYKNDLREANSHVMSPAEILKLKPQPVYIQYQ
;
A
#
# COMPACT_ATOMS: atom_id res chain seq x y z
N ALA A 1 15.04 -4.48 -17.32
CA ALA A 1 14.63 -4.08 -18.68
C ALA A 1 14.83 -5.20 -19.69
N ARG A 2 16.05 -5.79 -19.82
CA ARG A 2 16.38 -6.79 -20.85
C ARG A 2 15.32 -7.88 -21.04
N LEU A 3 14.99 -8.62 -19.98
CA LEU A 3 13.97 -9.68 -20.00
C LEU A 3 12.62 -9.22 -20.58
N VAL A 4 12.13 -8.07 -20.14
CA VAL A 4 10.83 -7.52 -20.54
C VAL A 4 10.84 -7.11 -22.01
N LYS A 5 11.93 -6.49 -22.47
CA LYS A 5 12.09 -6.07 -23.87
C LYS A 5 12.25 -7.26 -24.82
N GLU A 6 13.11 -8.21 -24.48
CA GLU A 6 13.38 -9.40 -25.31
C GLU A 6 12.15 -10.29 -25.48
N ASN A 7 11.31 -10.38 -24.45
CA ASN A 7 10.14 -11.26 -24.43
C ASN A 7 8.81 -10.51 -24.63
N ASN A 8 8.85 -9.22 -24.99
CA ASN A 8 7.68 -8.35 -25.13
C ASN A 8 6.67 -8.47 -23.97
N LEU A 9 7.18 -8.50 -22.74
CA LEU A 9 6.33 -8.72 -21.57
C LEU A 9 5.61 -7.43 -21.19
N PRO A 10 4.33 -7.50 -20.75
CA PRO A 10 3.68 -6.33 -20.21
C PRO A 10 4.32 -5.95 -18.86
N PRO A 11 4.27 -4.67 -18.46
CA PRO A 11 4.72 -4.23 -17.16
C PRO A 11 4.12 -5.04 -16.01
N LYS A 12 4.83 -5.10 -14.88
CA LYS A 12 4.40 -5.85 -13.69
C LYS A 12 4.22 -4.93 -12.49
N ILE A 13 3.26 -5.27 -11.63
CA ILE A 13 3.06 -4.55 -10.37
C ILE A 13 3.99 -5.17 -9.32
N LEU A 14 4.79 -4.33 -8.66
CA LEU A 14 5.53 -4.68 -7.46
C LEU A 14 4.82 -4.05 -6.26
N VAL A 15 4.16 -4.89 -5.47
CA VAL A 15 3.53 -4.47 -4.21
C VAL A 15 4.56 -4.58 -3.09
N VAL A 16 4.83 -3.46 -2.42
CA VAL A 16 5.73 -3.39 -1.27
C VAL A 16 4.87 -3.20 -0.02
N HIS A 17 4.70 -4.27 0.75
CA HIS A 17 3.98 -4.22 2.02
C HIS A 17 4.78 -3.47 3.06
N ARG A 18 4.20 -2.40 3.59
CA ARG A 18 4.81 -1.55 4.61
C ARG A 18 3.91 -1.52 5.84
N PHE A 19 4.27 -2.29 6.86
CA PHE A 19 3.58 -2.29 8.15
C PHE A 19 4.07 -1.16 9.07
N THR A 20 5.38 -0.89 9.06
CA THR A 20 5.98 0.19 9.86
C THR A 20 6.81 1.13 8.99
N GLN A 21 7.05 2.35 9.47
CA GLN A 21 7.88 3.31 8.74
C GLN A 21 9.28 2.74 8.46
N LYS A 22 9.91 2.06 9.42
CA LYS A 22 11.30 1.61 9.28
C LYS A 22 11.52 0.46 8.28
N MET A 23 10.46 -0.20 7.80
CA MET A 23 10.59 -1.31 6.83
C MET A 23 11.10 -0.85 5.46
N VAL A 24 10.81 0.39 5.09
CA VAL A 24 11.31 1.00 3.86
C VAL A 24 11.92 2.34 4.24
N THR A 25 13.23 2.43 4.12
CA THR A 25 13.99 3.67 4.33
C THR A 25 14.49 4.20 3.00
N ASN A 26 14.86 5.47 2.96
CA ASN A 26 15.43 6.10 1.75
C ASN A 26 14.53 5.97 0.51
N TYR A 27 13.21 6.11 0.67
CA TYR A 27 12.23 5.91 -0.41
C TYR A 27 12.53 6.76 -1.66
N GLN A 28 13.17 7.92 -1.49
CA GLN A 28 13.61 8.81 -2.57
C GLN A 28 14.66 8.18 -3.50
N GLN A 29 15.37 7.15 -3.04
CA GLN A 29 16.35 6.41 -3.86
C GLN A 29 15.71 5.32 -4.73
N ILE A 30 14.40 5.06 -4.56
CA ILE A 30 13.69 4.06 -5.36
C ILE A 30 13.58 4.53 -6.81
N LYS A 31 14.27 3.82 -7.71
CA LYS A 31 14.29 4.14 -9.14
C LYS A 31 13.09 3.53 -9.83
N LYS A 32 12.18 4.37 -10.30
CA LYS A 32 11.03 3.97 -11.12
C LYS A 32 11.46 3.51 -12.51
N ARG A 33 10.75 2.53 -13.06
CA ARG A 33 11.01 1.95 -14.38
C ARG A 33 9.69 1.70 -15.10
N PRO A 34 9.57 1.96 -16.42
CA PRO A 34 8.32 1.68 -17.15
C PRO A 34 7.88 0.21 -17.06
N GLU A 35 8.83 -0.70 -16.92
CA GLU A 35 8.58 -2.14 -16.85
C GLU A 35 7.96 -2.59 -15.51
N VAL A 36 7.98 -1.75 -14.47
CA VAL A 36 7.49 -2.10 -13.13
C VAL A 36 6.72 -0.93 -12.50
N GLN A 37 5.50 -1.19 -12.03
CA GLN A 37 4.70 -0.21 -11.27
C GLN A 37 4.77 -0.52 -9.79
N ILE A 38 5.25 0.43 -8.99
CA ILE A 38 5.43 0.21 -7.55
C ILE A 38 4.19 0.68 -6.80
N VAL A 39 3.60 -0.22 -6.02
CA VAL A 39 2.52 0.07 -5.07
C VAL A 39 3.08 0.00 -3.66
N MET A 40 3.13 1.15 -2.98
CA MET A 40 3.43 1.19 -1.54
C MET A 40 2.15 0.88 -0.77
N ASP A 41 2.05 -0.33 -0.25
CA ASP A 41 0.84 -0.87 0.37
C ASP A 41 0.89 -0.75 1.89
N MET A 42 -0.09 -0.04 2.48
CA MET A 42 -0.19 0.07 3.93
C MET A 42 -0.68 -1.26 4.52
N ASP A 43 0.24 -2.01 5.12
CA ASP A 43 0.02 -3.36 5.65
C ASP A 43 -0.36 -3.36 7.15
N GLY A 44 -1.06 -2.31 7.59
CA GLY A 44 -1.50 -2.12 8.98
C GLY A 44 -2.82 -2.83 9.26
N TRP A 45 -2.98 -3.37 10.47
CA TRP A 45 -4.21 -4.03 10.92
C TRP A 45 -4.75 -3.42 12.22
N GLY A 46 -5.99 -3.76 12.54
CA GLY A 46 -6.69 -3.34 13.75
C GLY A 46 -7.59 -2.14 13.52
N HIS A 47 -7.76 -1.31 14.55
CA HIS A 47 -8.70 -0.20 14.54
C HIS A 47 -8.46 0.77 13.36
N GLN A 48 -9.54 1.23 12.72
CA GLN A 48 -9.53 2.09 11.53
C GLN A 48 -8.74 3.38 11.76
N ALA A 49 -8.88 4.03 12.92
CA ALA A 49 -8.12 5.23 13.27
C ALA A 49 -6.61 4.97 13.22
N ARG A 50 -6.15 3.81 13.68
CA ARG A 50 -4.75 3.40 13.59
C ARG A 50 -4.33 3.23 12.14
N LYS A 51 -5.13 2.52 11.33
CA LYS A 51 -4.84 2.28 9.90
C LYS A 51 -4.82 3.57 9.08
N ILE A 52 -5.74 4.50 9.34
CA ILE A 52 -5.78 5.83 8.72
C ILE A 52 -4.54 6.64 9.13
N ASN A 53 -4.17 6.60 10.41
CA ASN A 53 -2.99 7.31 10.89
C ASN A 53 -1.70 6.75 10.29
N THR A 54 -1.51 5.44 10.27
CA THR A 54 -0.32 4.81 9.68
C THR A 54 -0.25 5.05 8.17
N TYR A 55 -1.38 5.03 7.45
CA TYR A 55 -1.42 5.43 6.04
C TYR A 55 -0.92 6.88 5.85
N ARG A 56 -1.40 7.81 6.67
CA ARG A 56 -0.97 9.22 6.64
C ARG A 56 0.52 9.39 6.99
N GLN A 57 1.02 8.65 7.98
CA GLN A 57 2.40 8.80 8.42
C GLN A 57 3.40 8.10 7.49
N PHE A 58 3.07 6.90 6.99
CA PHE A 58 4.05 6.02 6.34
C PHE A 58 3.87 5.93 4.83
N ILE A 59 2.68 6.18 4.29
CA ILE A 59 2.45 6.14 2.84
C ILE A 59 2.38 7.56 2.27
N HIS A 60 1.52 8.41 2.84
CA HIS A 60 1.32 9.77 2.31
C HIS A 60 2.60 10.62 2.35
N LYS A 61 3.34 10.58 3.46
CA LYS A 61 4.57 11.38 3.62
C LYS A 61 5.76 10.85 2.83
N GLU A 62 5.69 9.64 2.30
CA GLU A 62 6.81 8.98 1.60
C GLU A 62 6.35 8.39 0.25
N PRO A 63 5.91 9.24 -0.69
CA PRO A 63 5.33 8.79 -1.95
C PRO A 63 6.38 8.19 -2.88
N VAL A 64 6.02 7.12 -3.59
CA VAL A 64 6.87 6.48 -4.62
C VAL A 64 6.23 6.57 -6.00
N GLN A 65 5.12 5.85 -6.22
CA GLN A 65 4.41 5.85 -7.50
C GLN A 65 2.91 5.66 -7.30
N PHE A 66 2.50 4.52 -6.76
CA PHE A 66 1.11 4.21 -6.42
C PHE A 66 0.99 3.80 -4.96
N THR A 67 -0.23 3.84 -4.43
CA THR A 67 -0.51 3.47 -3.05
C THR A 67 -1.52 2.34 -2.98
N GLY A 68 -1.34 1.48 -1.97
CA GLY A 68 -2.20 0.35 -1.66
C GLY A 68 -2.69 0.39 -0.22
N PHE A 69 -3.76 -0.36 0.06
CA PHE A 69 -4.28 -0.54 1.40
C PHE A 69 -4.68 -2.00 1.63
N LYS A 70 -4.21 -2.60 2.73
CA LYS A 70 -4.61 -3.96 3.10
C LYS A 70 -5.71 -3.97 4.16
N LEU A 71 -6.68 -4.85 3.98
CA LEU A 71 -7.73 -5.18 4.93
C LEU A 71 -7.55 -6.60 5.45
N PHE A 72 -7.84 -6.79 6.74
CA PHE A 72 -7.74 -8.09 7.38
C PHE A 72 -9.08 -8.50 7.99
N TYR A 73 -9.71 -9.56 7.48
CA TYR A 73 -11.04 -10.00 7.93
C TYR A 73 -11.10 -10.39 9.41
N LYS A 74 -9.99 -10.91 9.95
CA LYS A 74 -9.90 -11.32 11.35
C LYS A 74 -9.18 -10.28 12.22
N ASN A 75 -8.06 -9.74 11.74
CA ASN A 75 -7.20 -8.88 12.56
C ASN A 75 -7.79 -7.49 12.76
N ASP A 76 -8.55 -6.96 11.78
CA ASP A 76 -9.20 -5.67 11.92
C ASP A 76 -10.39 -5.69 12.90
N LEU A 77 -10.80 -6.88 13.36
CA LEU A 77 -11.93 -7.10 14.29
C LEU A 77 -11.49 -7.50 15.71
N ARG A 78 -10.18 -7.46 16.02
CA ARG A 78 -9.66 -7.91 17.33
C ARG A 78 -9.95 -6.94 18.49
N GLU A 79 -10.23 -5.69 18.18
CA GLU A 79 -10.44 -4.63 19.17
C GLU A 79 -11.94 -4.33 19.30
N ALA A 80 -12.42 -3.98 20.49
CA ALA A 80 -13.82 -3.59 20.67
C ALA A 80 -14.16 -2.37 19.79
N ASN A 81 -15.36 -2.36 19.21
CA ASN A 81 -15.84 -1.31 18.29
C ASN A 81 -15.01 -1.15 17.00
N SER A 82 -14.24 -2.17 16.61
CA SER A 82 -13.56 -2.21 15.31
C SER A 82 -14.41 -2.88 14.23
N HIS A 83 -14.14 -2.52 12.97
CA HIS A 83 -14.81 -2.99 11.76
C HIS A 83 -13.80 -2.96 10.60
N VAL A 84 -13.97 -3.87 9.64
CA VAL A 84 -13.22 -3.84 8.37
C VAL A 84 -13.67 -2.61 7.58
N MET A 85 -12.75 -1.68 7.29
CA MET A 85 -13.08 -0.46 6.55
C MET A 85 -13.70 -0.79 5.19
N SER A 86 -14.76 -0.08 4.82
CA SER A 86 -15.42 -0.18 3.52
C SER A 86 -14.56 0.44 2.41
N PRO A 87 -14.78 0.06 1.14
CA PRO A 87 -14.14 0.72 0.00
C PRO A 87 -14.35 2.23 -0.01
N ALA A 88 -15.54 2.72 0.38
CA ALA A 88 -15.84 4.15 0.43
C ALA A 88 -15.01 4.89 1.49
N GLU A 89 -14.70 4.26 2.63
CA GLU A 89 -13.80 4.83 3.63
C GLU A 89 -12.35 4.87 3.13
N ILE A 90 -11.90 3.81 2.45
CA ILE A 90 -10.52 3.68 1.94
C ILE A 90 -10.28 4.66 0.79
N LEU A 91 -11.22 4.82 -0.13
CA LEU A 91 -11.09 5.72 -1.28
C LEU A 91 -11.10 7.21 -0.89
N LYS A 92 -11.46 7.56 0.36
CA LYS A 92 -11.31 8.92 0.90
C LYS A 92 -9.88 9.25 1.34
N LEU A 93 -9.00 8.26 1.47
CA LEU A 93 -7.61 8.47 1.84
C LEU A 93 -6.85 9.26 0.76
N LYS A 94 -5.81 9.98 1.18
CA LYS A 94 -4.92 10.75 0.28
C LYS A 94 -3.46 10.36 0.54
N PRO A 95 -2.69 9.99 -0.51
CA PRO A 95 -3.11 9.72 -1.89
C PRO A 95 -4.21 8.65 -1.95
N GLN A 96 -5.06 8.66 -2.97
CA GLN A 96 -6.14 7.68 -3.08
C GLN A 96 -5.55 6.30 -3.44
N PRO A 97 -5.79 5.24 -2.65
CA PRO A 97 -5.33 3.89 -2.98
C PRO A 97 -5.89 3.43 -4.32
N VAL A 98 -5.03 2.83 -5.15
CA VAL A 98 -5.42 2.23 -6.43
C VAL A 98 -5.39 0.70 -6.39
N TYR A 99 -4.90 0.14 -5.28
CA TYR A 99 -4.82 -1.28 -4.99
C TYR A 99 -5.39 -1.53 -3.58
N ILE A 100 -6.31 -2.47 -3.45
CA ILE A 100 -6.88 -2.88 -2.17
C ILE A 100 -6.74 -4.38 -2.06
N GLN A 101 -5.99 -4.84 -1.05
CA GLN A 101 -5.84 -6.26 -0.76
C GLN A 101 -6.72 -6.67 0.41
N TYR A 102 -7.36 -7.83 0.30
CA TYR A 102 -8.15 -8.44 1.36
C TYR A 102 -7.47 -9.73 1.80
N GLN A 103 -7.30 -9.92 3.12
CA GLN A 103 -6.65 -11.08 3.72
C GLN A 103 -7.42 -11.64 4.91
#